data_AF-A0A087U6G8-F1
#
_entry.id   AF-A0A087U6G8-F1
#
_cell.length_a   1.000
_cell.length_b   1.000
_cell.length_c   1.000
_cell.angle_alpha   90.00
_cell.angle_beta   90.00
_cell.angle_gamma   90.00
#
_symmetry.space_group_name_H-M   'P 1'
#
loop_
_entity.id
_entity.type
_entity.pdbx_description
1 polymer ?
#
loop_
_entity_poly.entity_id
_entity_poly.type
_entity_poly.pdbx_seq_one_letter_code
_entity_poly.pdbx_strand_id
1 'polypeptide(L)'
;MLLKCTILPLLAIMIGYATGSKKECPPKESISKCFCVPKKEGPQVACHGLESDTELNKVLNNLKGYYLHQLEITKLNASTLPTDIFKGLEIEEFVAEKIEVEDASFRRGRRHFQGLEQSLQKLEIRKSFRGSRQLVNLQLDHLKKLDVIILEDSGIPEIGNDWFTEGPEKLSVLIFERNGIEVLGDSAFRSLKNLRLLAVAGNDINTLSRSMFPQPATQLKTL
;
A
#
# COMPACT_ATOMS: atom_id res chain seq x y z
N MET A 1 65.31 25.85 14.34
CA MET A 1 64.03 26.14 15.04
C MET A 1 62.92 26.11 14.00
N LEU A 2 62.26 24.97 13.82
CA LEU A 2 61.08 24.83 12.95
C LEU A 2 60.01 24.14 13.80
N LEU A 3 59.01 24.91 14.25
CA LEU A 3 57.84 24.39 14.95
C LEU A 3 56.96 23.68 13.93
N LYS A 4 56.86 22.34 14.02
CA LYS A 4 55.82 21.58 13.31
C LYS A 4 54.50 21.73 14.08
N CYS A 5 53.63 22.60 13.57
CA CYS A 5 52.25 22.72 14.00
C CYS A 5 51.49 21.48 13.51
N THR A 6 51.11 20.60 14.44
CA THR A 6 50.25 19.44 14.15
C THR A 6 48.81 19.82 14.49
N ILE A 7 48.02 20.04 13.45
CA ILE A 7 46.58 20.27 13.56
C ILE A 7 45.92 18.89 13.74
N LEU A 8 45.39 18.62 14.94
CA LEU A 8 44.51 17.47 15.15
C LEU A 8 43.17 17.73 14.46
N PRO A 9 42.62 16.81 13.65
CA PRO A 9 41.26 16.94 13.15
C PRO A 9 40.29 16.61 14.29
N LEU A 10 39.42 17.56 14.65
CA LEU A 10 38.22 17.28 15.44
C LEU A 10 37.34 16.33 14.62
N LEU A 11 37.28 15.05 15.00
CA LEU A 11 36.20 14.17 14.57
C LEU A 11 34.91 14.72 15.20
N ALA A 12 34.13 15.44 14.40
CA ALA A 12 32.73 15.69 14.72
C ALA A 12 32.00 14.35 14.67
N ILE A 13 31.77 13.76 15.84
CA ILE A 13 30.86 12.62 15.99
C ILE A 13 29.47 13.18 15.69
N MET A 14 29.04 13.03 14.44
CA MET A 14 27.64 13.16 14.07
C MET A 14 26.90 12.02 14.78
N ILE A 15 26.43 12.29 16.00
CA ILE A 15 25.41 11.46 16.63
C ILE A 15 24.16 11.67 15.77
N GLY A 16 24.03 10.86 14.72
CA GLY A 16 22.78 10.66 14.06
C GLY A 16 21.84 10.11 15.10
N TYR A 17 21.03 10.98 15.71
CA TYR A 17 19.84 10.53 16.40
C TYR A 17 19.01 9.85 15.32
N ALA A 18 19.06 8.52 15.29
CA ALA A 18 17.99 7.74 14.69
C ALA A 18 16.74 8.10 15.49
N THR A 19 16.06 9.16 15.07
CA THR A 19 14.77 9.55 15.62
C THR A 19 13.80 8.51 15.09
N GLY A 20 13.68 7.41 15.83
CA GLY A 20 12.68 6.40 15.54
C GLY A 20 11.30 7.04 15.47
N SER A 21 10.48 6.57 14.54
CA SER A 21 9.12 7.08 14.37
C SER A 21 8.34 6.94 15.68
N LYS A 22 7.62 8.00 16.04
CA LYS A 22 6.82 8.02 17.26
C LYS A 22 5.66 7.03 17.16
N LYS A 23 5.47 6.20 18.18
CA LYS A 23 4.38 5.20 18.26
C LYS A 23 3.17 5.70 19.06
N GLU A 24 2.92 7.00 19.01
CA GLU A 24 1.83 7.66 19.71
C GLU A 24 0.93 8.36 18.71
N CYS A 25 -0.28 8.73 19.14
CA CYS A 25 -1.16 9.51 18.28
C CYS A 25 -0.57 10.90 18.04
N PRO A 26 -0.58 11.41 16.79
CA PRO A 26 -0.25 12.80 16.51
C PRO A 26 -1.26 13.74 17.19
N PRO A 27 -0.89 15.01 17.44
CA PRO A 27 -1.81 16.00 17.98
C PRO A 27 -3.10 16.10 17.16
N LYS A 28 -4.25 16.13 17.82
CA LYS A 28 -5.56 16.12 17.13
C LYS A 28 -5.71 17.28 16.15
N GLU A 29 -5.16 18.44 16.50
CA GLU A 29 -5.21 19.66 15.71
C GLU A 29 -4.38 19.56 14.41
N SER A 30 -3.39 18.66 14.36
CA SER A 30 -2.56 18.48 13.15
C SER A 30 -3.23 17.57 12.12
N ILE A 31 -4.10 16.65 12.52
CA ILE A 31 -4.71 15.66 11.62
C ILE A 31 -6.15 15.97 11.19
N SER A 32 -6.71 17.13 11.59
CA SER A 32 -7.96 17.70 11.03
C SER A 32 -9.15 16.70 10.99
N LYS A 33 -9.71 16.40 9.81
CA LYS A 33 -10.80 15.45 9.51
C LYS A 33 -10.44 13.96 9.79
N CYS A 34 -9.42 13.72 10.59
CA CYS A 34 -9.00 12.41 11.02
C CYS A 34 -9.06 12.29 12.53
N PHE A 35 -9.27 11.07 13.01
CA PHE A 35 -9.15 10.71 14.42
C PHE A 35 -8.04 9.68 14.59
N CYS A 36 -7.39 9.69 15.74
CA CYS A 36 -6.38 8.71 16.09
C CYS A 36 -6.77 7.98 17.37
N VAL A 37 -6.62 6.66 17.36
CA VAL A 37 -6.82 5.79 18.52
C VAL A 37 -5.52 5.03 18.81
N PRO A 38 -4.96 5.16 20.03
CA PRO A 38 -3.81 4.35 20.41
C PRO A 38 -4.23 2.88 20.57
N LYS A 39 -3.49 1.96 19.96
CA LYS A 39 -3.61 0.51 20.17
C LYS A 39 -2.29 -0.06 20.67
N LYS A 40 -2.31 -1.34 21.07
CA LYS A 40 -1.13 -2.06 21.55
C LYS A 40 -0.08 -2.23 20.44
N GLU A 41 -0.55 -2.44 19.21
CA GLU A 41 0.25 -2.66 18.01
C GLU A 41 0.80 -1.34 17.46
N GLY A 42 0.05 -0.25 17.65
CA GLY A 42 0.43 1.11 17.30
C GLY A 42 -0.79 2.01 17.08
N PRO A 43 -0.59 3.30 16.83
CA PRO A 43 -1.68 4.22 16.52
C PRO A 43 -2.47 3.79 15.28
N GLN A 44 -3.80 3.87 15.36
CA GLN A 44 -4.69 3.76 14.20
C GLN A 44 -5.25 5.15 13.89
N VAL A 45 -5.01 5.63 12.68
CA VAL A 45 -5.52 6.92 12.20
C VAL A 45 -6.59 6.64 11.15
N ALA A 46 -7.75 7.26 11.31
CA ALA A 46 -8.85 7.13 10.36
C ALA A 46 -9.36 8.51 9.96
N CYS A 47 -9.38 8.74 8.65
CA CYS A 47 -9.74 10.00 8.01
C CYS A 47 -11.05 9.84 7.24
N HIS A 48 -11.93 10.83 7.34
CA HIS A 48 -13.23 10.79 6.66
C HIS A 48 -13.53 12.08 5.89
N GLY A 49 -13.95 11.94 4.63
CA GLY A 49 -14.47 13.07 3.86
C GLY A 49 -13.40 14.10 3.51
N LEU A 50 -12.23 13.64 3.06
CA LEU A 50 -11.20 14.52 2.51
C LEU A 50 -11.62 14.91 1.09
N GLU A 51 -11.80 16.21 0.84
CA GLU A 51 -12.48 16.71 -0.37
C GLU A 51 -11.53 17.43 -1.35
N SER A 52 -10.22 17.38 -1.10
CA SER A 52 -9.24 17.93 -2.03
C SER A 52 -7.85 17.33 -1.84
N ASP A 53 -7.03 17.45 -2.89
CA ASP A 53 -5.60 17.14 -2.87
C ASP A 53 -4.87 17.90 -1.75
N THR A 54 -5.29 19.13 -1.45
CA THR A 54 -4.66 19.94 -0.38
C THR A 54 -4.94 19.36 1.00
N GLU A 55 -6.17 18.93 1.27
CA GLU A 55 -6.52 18.28 2.54
C GLU A 55 -5.74 16.96 2.72
N LEU A 56 -5.71 16.12 1.69
CA LEU A 56 -4.96 14.86 1.69
C LEU A 56 -3.46 15.08 1.96
N ASN A 57 -2.84 15.98 1.20
CA ASN A 57 -1.42 16.28 1.35
C ASN A 57 -1.09 16.85 2.73
N LYS A 58 -1.96 17.72 3.27
CA LYS A 58 -1.78 18.29 4.62
C LYS A 58 -1.80 17.19 5.69
N VAL A 59 -2.78 16.30 5.64
CA VAL A 59 -2.89 15.18 6.60
C VAL A 59 -1.66 14.29 6.51
N LEU A 60 -1.31 13.82 5.31
CA LEU A 60 -0.18 12.91 5.13
C LEU A 60 1.14 13.56 5.55
N ASN A 61 1.35 14.85 5.28
CA ASN A 61 2.54 15.56 5.76
C ASN A 61 2.63 15.61 7.29
N ASN A 62 1.50 15.76 7.99
CA ASN A 62 1.46 15.82 9.45
C ASN A 62 1.59 14.45 10.12
N LEU A 63 1.46 13.36 9.37
CA LEU A 63 1.71 11.99 9.83
C LEU A 63 3.18 11.57 9.70
N LYS A 64 4.03 12.36 9.03
CA LYS A 64 5.47 12.07 8.91
C LYS A 64 6.15 12.06 10.28
N GLY A 65 7.03 11.09 10.48
CA GLY A 65 7.72 10.87 11.75
C GLY A 65 6.89 10.11 12.79
N TYR A 66 5.69 9.65 12.45
CA TYR A 66 4.89 8.72 13.24
C TYR A 66 4.90 7.34 12.58
N TYR A 67 4.95 6.31 13.41
CA TYR A 67 4.64 4.95 13.00
C TYR A 67 3.15 4.72 13.23
N LEU A 68 2.45 4.28 12.19
CA LEU A 68 1.04 3.98 12.22
C LEU A 68 0.86 2.48 12.01
N HIS A 69 0.18 1.83 12.95
CA HIS A 69 -0.24 0.46 12.72
C HIS A 69 -1.31 0.43 11.61
N GLN A 70 -2.20 1.41 11.56
CA GLN A 70 -3.19 1.53 10.49
C GLN A 70 -3.43 2.98 10.08
N LEU A 71 -3.53 3.22 8.78
CA LEU A 71 -4.11 4.43 8.20
C LEU A 71 -5.33 4.04 7.37
N GLU A 72 -6.51 4.51 7.78
CA GLU A 72 -7.75 4.38 7.04
C GLU A 72 -8.15 5.73 6.42
N ILE A 73 -8.49 5.72 5.13
CA ILE A 73 -9.05 6.87 4.43
C ILE A 73 -10.39 6.46 3.81
N THR A 74 -11.46 7.11 4.24
CA THR A 74 -12.82 6.86 3.75
C THR A 74 -13.40 8.09 3.08
N LYS A 75 -14.08 7.93 1.94
CA LYS A 75 -14.66 9.03 1.15
C LYS A 75 -13.60 10.09 0.81
N LEU A 76 -12.64 9.69 0.00
CA LEU A 76 -11.69 10.63 -0.58
C LEU A 76 -12.24 11.09 -1.93
N ASN A 77 -12.38 12.41 -2.09
CA ASN A 77 -12.60 13.06 -3.35
C ASN A 77 -11.37 13.93 -3.65
N ALA A 78 -10.52 13.45 -4.56
CA ALA A 78 -9.29 14.10 -4.95
C ALA A 78 -9.12 14.01 -6.46
N SER A 79 -8.43 14.97 -7.06
CA SER A 79 -8.16 14.94 -8.50
C SER A 79 -7.18 13.81 -8.82
N THR A 80 -6.17 13.61 -7.96
CA THR A 80 -5.13 12.62 -8.18
C THR A 80 -4.71 11.92 -6.89
N LEU A 81 -4.24 10.68 -7.03
CA LEU A 81 -3.48 9.99 -5.99
C LEU A 81 -2.07 9.66 -6.52
N PRO A 82 -1.09 10.56 -6.35
CA PRO A 82 0.26 10.33 -6.83
C PRO A 82 0.89 9.09 -6.20
N THR A 83 1.71 8.38 -6.98
CA THR A 83 2.37 7.15 -6.53
C THR A 83 3.26 7.31 -5.31
N ASP A 84 3.77 8.52 -5.06
CA ASP A 84 4.74 8.83 -4.04
C ASP A 84 4.23 9.72 -2.90
N ILE A 85 2.91 9.90 -2.82
CA ILE A 85 2.27 10.68 -1.76
C ILE A 85 2.57 10.13 -0.35
N PHE A 86 2.95 8.86 -0.25
CA PHE A 86 3.27 8.17 1.01
C PHE A 86 4.77 8.24 1.39
N LYS A 87 5.61 8.96 0.62
CA LYS A 87 7.04 9.12 0.96
C LYS A 87 7.23 9.74 2.34
N GLY A 88 8.03 9.07 3.18
CA GLY A 88 8.34 9.51 4.54
C GLY A 88 7.31 9.09 5.60
N LEU A 89 6.35 8.25 5.23
CA LEU A 89 5.41 7.62 6.15
C LEU A 89 5.85 6.22 6.52
N GLU A 90 5.48 5.78 7.72
CA GLU A 90 5.69 4.42 8.19
C GLU A 90 4.35 3.83 8.60
N ILE A 91 3.68 3.18 7.63
CA ILE A 91 2.33 2.63 7.77
C ILE A 91 2.40 1.11 7.58
N GLU A 92 1.85 0.36 8.53
CA GLU A 92 1.78 -1.10 8.44
C GLU A 92 0.55 -1.60 7.70
N GLU A 93 -0.61 -1.03 7.96
CA GLU A 93 -1.87 -1.34 7.27
C GLU A 93 -2.46 -0.08 6.62
N PHE A 94 -2.71 -0.14 5.32
CA PHE A 94 -3.43 0.92 4.61
C PHE A 94 -4.79 0.43 4.16
N VAL A 95 -5.85 1.12 4.61
CA VAL A 95 -7.24 0.84 4.27
C VAL A 95 -7.83 2.02 3.53
N ALA A 96 -8.41 1.77 2.36
CA ALA A 96 -9.01 2.79 1.52
C ALA A 96 -10.45 2.39 1.16
N GLU A 97 -11.45 3.19 1.55
CA GLU A 97 -12.85 2.94 1.23
C GLU A 97 -13.48 4.14 0.51
N LYS A 98 -14.22 3.89 -0.58
CA LYS A 98 -14.90 4.94 -1.36
C LYS A 98 -13.93 6.04 -1.80
N ILE A 99 -12.83 5.62 -2.42
CA ILE A 99 -11.89 6.51 -3.07
C ILE A 99 -12.35 6.76 -4.50
N GLU A 100 -12.67 8.03 -4.78
CA GLU A 100 -13.00 8.53 -6.10
C GLU A 100 -11.91 9.51 -6.52
N VAL A 101 -11.17 9.15 -7.58
CA VAL A 101 -10.10 9.99 -8.11
C VAL A 101 -10.17 10.02 -9.63
N GLU A 102 -9.86 11.18 -10.19
CA GLU A 102 -9.98 11.39 -11.63
C GLU A 102 -8.86 10.69 -12.41
N ASP A 103 -7.63 10.81 -11.92
CA ASP A 103 -6.50 10.00 -12.37
C ASP A 103 -5.88 9.34 -11.14
N ALA A 104 -6.25 8.08 -10.94
CA ALA A 104 -5.73 7.31 -9.83
C ALA A 104 -4.24 7.00 -9.96
N SER A 105 -3.59 7.38 -11.07
CA SER A 105 -2.22 7.00 -11.40
C SER A 105 -1.96 5.49 -11.45
N PHE A 106 -3.00 4.65 -11.30
CA PHE A 106 -3.02 3.18 -11.48
C PHE A 106 -2.85 2.78 -12.94
N ARG A 107 -1.81 3.34 -13.55
CA ARG A 107 -1.40 3.10 -14.93
C ARG A 107 -0.23 2.13 -14.91
N ARG A 108 -0.19 1.27 -15.92
CA ARG A 108 0.90 0.32 -16.12
C ARG A 108 2.28 1.01 -16.10
N GLY A 109 3.26 0.40 -15.43
CA GLY A 109 4.63 0.92 -15.32
C GLY A 109 4.86 1.95 -14.20
N ARG A 110 3.85 2.21 -13.37
CA ARG A 110 3.96 3.06 -12.18
C ARG A 110 4.05 2.17 -10.93
N ARG A 111 5.05 2.40 -10.08
CA ARG A 111 5.14 1.75 -8.76
C ARG A 111 4.24 2.47 -7.79
N HIS A 112 3.16 1.86 -7.33
CA HIS A 112 2.19 2.48 -6.42
C HIS A 112 2.64 2.36 -4.96
N PHE A 113 2.21 3.27 -4.09
CA PHE A 113 2.57 3.27 -2.66
C PHE A 113 4.07 3.43 -2.38
N GLN A 114 4.78 4.21 -3.21
CA GLN A 114 6.19 4.51 -2.98
C GLN A 114 6.40 5.20 -1.63
N GLY A 115 7.48 4.83 -0.94
CA GLY A 115 7.77 5.24 0.42
C GLY A 115 7.37 4.23 1.49
N LEU A 116 6.51 3.26 1.17
CA LEU A 116 6.05 2.23 2.10
C LEU A 116 6.77 0.87 1.94
N GLU A 117 7.90 0.84 1.21
CA GLU A 117 8.59 -0.40 0.84
C GLU A 117 9.07 -1.23 2.03
N GLN A 118 9.30 -0.57 3.17
CA GLN A 118 9.82 -1.18 4.40
C GLN A 118 8.77 -1.28 5.51
N SER A 119 7.52 -0.89 5.27
CA SER A 119 6.50 -0.77 6.33
C SER A 119 5.20 -1.49 5.99
N LEU A 120 4.67 -1.34 4.77
CA LEU A 120 3.34 -1.86 4.43
C LEU A 120 3.30 -3.38 4.42
N GLN A 121 2.40 -3.94 5.23
CA GLN A 121 2.12 -5.37 5.35
C GLN A 121 0.74 -5.74 4.81
N LYS A 122 -0.22 -4.82 4.93
CA LYS A 122 -1.60 -5.03 4.46
C LYS A 122 -2.08 -3.85 3.64
N LEU A 123 -2.58 -4.14 2.44
CA LEU A 123 -3.29 -3.20 1.58
C LEU A 123 -4.74 -3.65 1.44
N GLU A 124 -5.68 -2.79 1.82
CA GLU A 124 -7.10 -3.05 1.70
C GLU A 124 -7.78 -1.90 0.95
N ILE A 125 -8.46 -2.22 -0.15
CA ILE A 125 -9.22 -1.26 -0.96
C ILE A 125 -10.64 -1.79 -1.10
N ARG A 126 -11.63 -1.00 -0.67
CA ARG A 126 -13.04 -1.33 -0.73
C ARG A 126 -13.84 -0.27 -1.45
N LYS A 127 -14.86 -0.67 -2.21
CA LYS A 127 -15.87 0.24 -2.76
C LYS A 127 -15.30 1.45 -3.51
N SER A 128 -14.15 1.28 -4.16
CA SER A 128 -13.39 2.37 -4.79
C SER A 128 -13.29 2.15 -6.30
N PHE A 129 -12.90 3.17 -7.07
CA PHE A 129 -12.61 3.05 -8.51
C PHE A 129 -13.76 2.50 -9.38
N ARG A 130 -15.01 2.82 -9.02
CA ARG A 130 -16.20 2.37 -9.77
C ARG A 130 -16.45 3.21 -11.03
N GLY A 131 -16.93 2.57 -12.10
CA GLY A 131 -17.37 3.26 -13.33
C GLY A 131 -16.33 3.24 -14.44
N SER A 132 -16.15 4.34 -15.17
CA SER A 132 -15.25 4.42 -16.34
C SER A 132 -13.75 4.48 -16.00
N ARG A 133 -13.39 4.37 -14.72
CA ARG A 133 -12.02 4.58 -14.20
C ARG A 133 -11.60 3.43 -13.30
N GLN A 134 -11.71 2.22 -13.84
CA GLN A 134 -11.45 0.96 -13.14
C GLN A 134 -9.98 0.80 -12.79
N LEU A 135 -9.73 0.03 -11.73
CA LEU A 135 -8.39 -0.40 -11.36
C LEU A 135 -7.91 -1.49 -12.32
N VAL A 136 -7.05 -1.11 -13.27
CA VAL A 136 -6.60 -2.01 -14.35
C VAL A 136 -5.20 -2.62 -14.12
N ASN A 137 -4.43 -2.10 -13.16
CA ASN A 137 -3.11 -2.63 -12.81
C ASN A 137 -2.66 -2.18 -11.40
N LEU A 138 -1.88 -3.02 -10.72
CA LEU A 138 -1.21 -2.71 -9.46
C LEU A 138 0.22 -3.25 -9.43
N GLN A 139 1.22 -2.42 -9.75
CA GLN A 139 2.62 -2.80 -9.61
C GLN A 139 3.14 -2.57 -8.18
N LEU A 140 3.26 -3.67 -7.43
CA LEU A 140 3.58 -3.71 -5.99
C LEU A 140 4.86 -4.50 -5.65
N ASP A 141 5.64 -4.89 -6.67
CA ASP A 141 6.90 -5.66 -6.60
C ASP A 141 7.90 -5.16 -5.54
N HIS A 142 7.97 -3.84 -5.38
CA HIS A 142 8.90 -3.14 -4.51
C HIS A 142 8.51 -3.16 -3.02
N LEU A 143 7.29 -3.59 -2.66
CA LEU A 143 6.80 -3.60 -1.28
C LEU A 143 7.24 -4.87 -0.54
N LYS A 144 8.40 -4.79 0.12
CA LYS A 144 9.12 -5.96 0.67
C LYS A 144 8.45 -6.64 1.87
N LYS A 145 7.48 -5.97 2.49
CA LYS A 145 6.74 -6.48 3.65
C LYS A 145 5.29 -6.86 3.35
N LEU A 146 4.80 -6.57 2.14
CA LEU A 146 3.40 -6.78 1.79
C LEU A 146 3.06 -8.27 1.80
N ASP A 147 2.13 -8.65 2.67
CA ASP A 147 1.68 -10.03 2.93
C ASP A 147 0.21 -10.23 2.53
N VAL A 148 -0.60 -9.19 2.69
CA VAL A 148 -2.05 -9.26 2.48
C VAL A 148 -2.51 -8.16 1.53
N ILE A 149 -3.20 -8.55 0.46
CA ILE A 149 -3.96 -7.63 -0.39
C ILE A 149 -5.44 -8.04 -0.38
N ILE A 150 -6.29 -7.08 -0.10
CA ILE A 150 -7.75 -7.22 -0.13
C ILE A 150 -8.31 -6.14 -1.07
N LEU A 151 -8.92 -6.54 -2.18
CA LEU A 151 -9.69 -5.66 -3.04
C LEU A 151 -11.13 -6.17 -3.07
N GLU A 152 -12.07 -5.36 -2.58
CA GLU A 152 -13.48 -5.76 -2.54
C GLU A 152 -14.37 -4.70 -3.17
N ASP A 153 -15.33 -5.16 -3.97
CA ASP A 153 -16.41 -4.31 -4.48
C ASP A 153 -15.90 -3.03 -5.19
N SER A 154 -14.80 -3.18 -5.95
CA SER A 154 -14.02 -2.09 -6.57
C SER A 154 -13.95 -2.17 -8.11
N GLY A 155 -14.80 -2.99 -8.74
CA GLY A 155 -15.01 -2.99 -10.20
C GLY A 155 -13.76 -3.33 -11.02
N ILE A 156 -13.22 -4.54 -10.82
CA ILE A 156 -12.04 -5.05 -11.52
C ILE A 156 -12.52 -6.10 -12.52
N PRO A 157 -12.67 -5.79 -13.82
CA PRO A 157 -13.23 -6.74 -14.79
C PRO A 157 -12.24 -7.83 -15.20
N GLU A 158 -10.93 -7.55 -15.11
CA GLU A 158 -9.87 -8.46 -15.52
C GLU A 158 -8.66 -8.35 -14.58
N ILE A 159 -8.07 -9.50 -14.27
CA ILE A 159 -6.71 -9.58 -13.69
C ILE A 159 -5.78 -10.13 -14.77
N GLY A 160 -5.06 -9.20 -15.40
CA GLY A 160 -4.11 -9.51 -16.47
C GLY A 160 -2.83 -10.17 -15.96
N ASN A 161 -2.05 -10.72 -16.90
CA ASN A 161 -0.75 -11.32 -16.61
C ASN A 161 0.29 -10.34 -16.04
N ASP A 162 0.04 -9.04 -16.16
CA ASP A 162 0.93 -7.95 -15.76
C ASP A 162 0.66 -7.42 -14.35
N TRP A 163 -0.38 -7.89 -13.66
CA TRP A 163 -0.68 -7.50 -12.28
C TRP A 163 0.41 -7.97 -11.31
N PHE A 164 0.88 -9.20 -11.51
CA PHE A 164 1.87 -9.84 -10.64
C PHE A 164 3.01 -10.44 -11.46
N THR A 165 3.52 -9.79 -12.51
CA THR A 165 4.71 -10.31 -13.22
C THR A 165 5.88 -10.50 -12.25
N GLU A 166 6.07 -9.55 -11.34
CA GLU A 166 7.05 -9.57 -10.25
C GLU A 166 6.32 -9.32 -8.92
N GLY A 167 5.41 -10.21 -8.53
CA GLY A 167 4.60 -9.97 -7.33
C GLY A 167 5.43 -9.80 -6.04
N PRO A 168 4.89 -9.12 -5.00
CA PRO A 168 5.60 -8.92 -3.74
C PRO A 168 6.04 -10.25 -3.15
N GLU A 169 7.31 -10.35 -2.75
CA GLU A 169 7.92 -11.63 -2.36
C GLU A 169 7.20 -12.30 -1.18
N LYS A 170 6.69 -11.52 -0.23
CA LYS A 170 6.04 -12.04 0.98
C LYS A 170 4.54 -12.31 0.85
N LEU A 171 3.93 -11.92 -0.26
CA LEU A 171 2.49 -11.96 -0.42
C LEU A 171 1.94 -13.39 -0.24
N SER A 172 1.11 -13.58 0.78
CA SER A 172 0.54 -14.88 1.12
C SER A 172 -0.99 -14.92 1.09
N VAL A 173 -1.66 -13.77 1.16
CA VAL A 173 -3.12 -13.66 1.13
C VAL A 173 -3.56 -12.69 0.04
N LEU A 174 -4.36 -13.20 -0.90
CA LEU A 174 -5.05 -12.42 -1.92
C LEU A 174 -6.55 -12.62 -1.81
N ILE A 175 -7.28 -11.53 -1.60
CA ILE A 175 -8.75 -11.53 -1.57
C ILE A 175 -9.25 -10.54 -2.60
N PHE A 176 -9.91 -11.03 -3.64
CA PHE A 176 -10.54 -10.25 -4.69
C PHE A 176 -12.02 -10.58 -4.76
N GLU A 177 -12.82 -10.13 -3.80
CA GLU A 177 -14.24 -10.49 -3.75
C GLU A 177 -15.14 -9.42 -4.36
N ARG A 178 -16.23 -9.86 -5.00
CA ARG A 178 -17.30 -8.97 -5.49
C ARG A 178 -16.79 -7.89 -6.44
N ASN A 179 -15.77 -8.17 -7.24
CA ASN A 179 -15.19 -7.17 -8.15
C ASN A 179 -15.72 -7.26 -9.59
N GLY A 180 -16.49 -8.30 -9.93
CA GLY A 180 -16.96 -8.55 -11.29
C GLY A 180 -15.85 -9.03 -12.22
N ILE A 181 -14.86 -9.75 -11.69
CA ILE A 181 -13.77 -10.30 -12.50
C ILE A 181 -14.32 -11.38 -13.43
N GLU A 182 -14.18 -11.20 -14.73
CA GLU A 182 -14.59 -12.18 -15.75
C GLU A 182 -13.38 -12.95 -16.29
N VAL A 183 -12.25 -12.27 -16.45
CA VAL A 183 -11.04 -12.78 -17.11
C VAL A 183 -9.86 -12.79 -16.16
N LEU A 184 -9.17 -13.94 -16.10
CA LEU A 184 -7.88 -14.11 -15.47
C LEU A 184 -6.85 -14.47 -16.53
N GLY A 185 -5.73 -13.77 -16.56
CA GLY A 185 -4.63 -14.10 -17.46
C GLY A 185 -4.01 -15.48 -17.15
N ASP A 186 -3.51 -16.17 -18.19
CA ASP A 186 -2.92 -17.51 -18.11
C ASP A 186 -1.72 -17.68 -17.15
N SER A 187 -1.15 -16.59 -16.68
CA SER A 187 -0.06 -16.51 -15.71
C SER A 187 -0.31 -15.49 -14.59
N ALA A 188 -1.57 -15.08 -14.37
CA ALA A 188 -1.93 -13.97 -13.49
C ALA A 188 -1.28 -14.05 -12.09
N PHE A 189 -1.22 -15.24 -11.49
CA PHE A 189 -0.69 -15.45 -10.13
C PHE A 189 0.63 -16.23 -10.10
N ARG A 190 1.25 -16.47 -11.27
CA ARG A 190 2.35 -17.44 -11.42
C ARG A 190 3.58 -17.08 -10.58
N SER A 191 3.86 -15.79 -10.39
CA SER A 191 5.01 -15.32 -9.62
C SER A 191 4.84 -15.42 -8.10
N LEU A 192 3.61 -15.61 -7.61
CA LEU A 192 3.24 -15.51 -6.19
C LEU A 192 3.59 -16.80 -5.43
N LYS A 193 4.89 -17.12 -5.35
CA LYS A 193 5.41 -18.38 -4.82
C LYS A 193 5.01 -18.67 -3.36
N ASN A 194 4.73 -17.63 -2.58
CA ASN A 194 4.34 -17.71 -1.18
C ASN A 194 2.82 -17.61 -0.96
N LEU A 195 2.01 -17.58 -2.03
CA LEU A 195 0.57 -17.48 -1.94
C LEU A 195 -0.01 -18.70 -1.21
N ARG A 196 -0.74 -18.44 -0.13
CA ARG A 196 -1.39 -19.45 0.72
C ARG A 196 -2.91 -19.45 0.57
N LEU A 197 -3.50 -18.27 0.40
CA LEU A 197 -4.94 -18.09 0.24
C LEU A 197 -5.18 -17.20 -0.97
N LEU A 198 -5.99 -17.69 -1.91
CA LEU A 198 -6.66 -16.87 -2.91
C LEU A 198 -8.17 -16.97 -2.65
N ALA A 199 -8.87 -15.84 -2.54
CA ALA A 199 -10.33 -15.81 -2.48
C ALA A 199 -10.84 -14.93 -3.62
N VAL A 200 -11.69 -15.50 -4.47
CA VAL A 200 -12.27 -14.82 -5.64
C VAL A 200 -13.80 -14.93 -5.65
N ALA A 201 -14.41 -15.06 -4.47
CA ALA A 201 -15.85 -15.22 -4.33
C ALA A 201 -16.64 -14.01 -4.83
N GLY A 202 -17.81 -14.26 -5.44
CA GLY A 202 -18.67 -13.20 -5.97
C GLY A 202 -18.11 -12.50 -7.22
N ASN A 203 -17.30 -13.19 -8.02
CA ASN A 203 -16.93 -12.75 -9.37
C ASN A 203 -17.54 -13.68 -10.43
N ASP A 204 -17.35 -13.32 -11.69
CA ASP A 204 -17.91 -13.99 -12.88
C ASP A 204 -16.83 -14.79 -13.64
N ILE A 205 -15.89 -15.37 -12.90
CA ILE A 205 -14.74 -16.11 -13.45
C ILE A 205 -15.23 -17.43 -14.04
N ASN A 206 -15.10 -17.56 -15.36
CA ASN A 206 -15.58 -18.76 -16.08
C ASN A 206 -14.48 -19.80 -16.33
N THR A 207 -13.20 -19.41 -16.24
CA THR A 207 -12.07 -20.30 -16.55
C THR A 207 -10.98 -20.19 -15.49
N LEU A 208 -10.52 -21.35 -15.01
CA LEU A 208 -9.34 -21.48 -14.16
C LEU A 208 -8.43 -22.57 -14.74
N SER A 209 -7.14 -22.28 -14.87
CA SER A 209 -6.15 -23.23 -15.38
C SER A 209 -4.93 -23.33 -14.46
N ARG A 210 -4.26 -24.49 -14.48
CA ARG A 210 -3.10 -24.74 -13.62
C ARG A 210 -1.92 -23.80 -13.89
N SER A 211 -1.82 -23.25 -15.11
CA SER A 211 -0.73 -22.34 -15.51
C SER A 211 -0.83 -20.95 -14.87
N MET A 212 -2.02 -20.58 -14.37
CA MET A 212 -2.27 -19.31 -13.70
C MET A 212 -1.55 -19.21 -12.35
N PHE A 213 -1.26 -20.36 -11.72
CA PHE A 213 -0.72 -20.47 -10.37
C PHE A 213 0.78 -20.80 -10.37
N PRO A 214 1.49 -20.59 -9.24
CA PRO A 214 2.89 -20.99 -9.11
C PRO A 214 3.11 -22.48 -9.41
N GLN A 215 4.25 -22.84 -9.97
CA GLN A 215 4.60 -24.23 -10.28
C GLN A 215 5.97 -24.59 -9.68
N PRO A 216 6.03 -25.48 -8.66
CA PRO A 216 4.89 -26.02 -7.88
C PRO A 216 4.25 -24.97 -6.95
N ALA A 217 2.94 -25.06 -6.69
CA ALA A 217 2.27 -24.20 -5.69
C ALA A 217 2.35 -24.86 -4.30
N THR A 218 3.54 -24.89 -3.71
CA THR A 218 3.80 -25.60 -2.44
C THR A 218 3.13 -24.98 -1.23
N GLN A 219 2.77 -23.69 -1.30
CA GLN A 219 2.18 -22.95 -0.18
C GLN A 219 0.66 -22.79 -0.26
N LEU A 220 0.05 -22.97 -1.44
CA LEU A 220 -1.37 -22.69 -1.66
C LEU A 220 -2.23 -23.73 -0.93
N LYS A 221 -3.05 -23.26 0.01
CA LYS A 221 -3.91 -24.09 0.87
C LYS A 221 -5.40 -23.87 0.60
N THR A 222 -5.77 -22.68 0.14
CA THR A 222 -7.17 -22.28 -0.03
C THR A 222 -7.30 -21.49 -1.33
N LEU A 223 -8.32 -21.84 -2.13
CA LEU A 223 -8.74 -21.22 -3.37
C LEU A 223 -10.25 -21.02 -3.33
#